data_AF-A0A7Y3T197-F1
#
_entry.id   AF-A0A7Y3T197-F1
#
_cell.length_a   1.000
_cell.length_b   1.000
_cell.length_c   1.000
_cell.angle_alpha   90.00
_cell.angle_beta   90.00
_cell.angle_gamma   90.00
#
_symmetry.space_group_name_H-M   'P 1'
#
loop_
_entity.id
_entity.type
_entity.pdbx_description
1 polymer ?
#
loop_
_entity_poly.entity_id
_entity_poly.type
_entity_poly.pdbx_seq_one_letter_code
_entity_poly.pdbx_strand_id
1 'polypeptide(L)'
;MVLFITIFVLAILIISIIGLDISKKVHILNKKFMSIYLIFAPHVFLLGFLFNEHTKFGQDQVACKWIILIQIIIFIFYIWLKVNIVPNTKKQIVNIRLKVMIGGKRLVLYGLYVAFIQVLIYLIGFKSMQGIVIPKNIFVMDTIIMVLTTITLLTNGMLRILCTSRRLSIVKRYIVAVMVFIPIVNIFIMLYACHIAKIEYDHECYKVINNEARVDSEVCKTKYPLVLVHGVGFRDLKYINYWGRIPKELIRNGSTVYYGNQEAWGTVEYNALDIKEKILEIIKETGAEKVNIIAHSKGGLDARYMISKLDMGNYVASLTMVSSPHRGCKFVDVACNMPDKLYKGIAKLFDKYYRVLGDKNPDFYTASSQFTTHHSKKFNEEVKDVNGVYYQSYATVVKNMFSDYVVTIPYILVKLTEGENDGLVSINSAKWGEFKGVLRSKNRRGISHGDIIDLRRDDYKGFDVIEKYVEIVSNLKNEGY
;
A
#
# COMPACT_ATOMS: atom_id res chain seq x y z
N MET A 1 7.97 62.11 -6.15
CA MET A 1 9.21 61.34 -6.45
C MET A 1 9.37 60.13 -5.54
N VAL A 2 9.42 60.29 -4.21
CA VAL A 2 9.59 59.18 -3.24
C VAL A 2 8.53 58.07 -3.40
N LEU A 3 7.24 58.42 -3.51
CA LEU A 3 6.14 57.45 -3.61
C LEU A 3 6.20 56.60 -4.90
N PHE A 4 6.57 57.20 -6.03
CA PHE A 4 6.79 56.50 -7.30
C PHE A 4 7.99 55.55 -7.23
N ILE A 5 9.08 55.98 -6.57
CA ILE A 5 10.24 55.12 -6.31
C ILE A 5 9.82 53.93 -5.45
N THR A 6 9.02 54.13 -4.39
CA THR A 6 8.53 53.03 -3.54
C THR A 6 7.69 52.03 -4.33
N ILE A 7 6.75 52.50 -5.16
CA ILE A 7 5.92 51.64 -6.02
C ILE A 7 6.77 50.79 -6.96
N PHE A 8 7.78 51.41 -7.58
CA PHE A 8 8.66 50.74 -8.53
C PHE A 8 9.56 49.72 -7.85
N VAL A 9 10.16 50.08 -6.70
CA VAL A 9 10.99 49.18 -5.89
C VAL A 9 10.16 47.99 -5.37
N LEU A 10 8.94 48.23 -4.89
CA LEU A 10 8.04 47.17 -4.44
C LEU A 10 7.68 46.20 -5.58
N ALA A 11 7.35 46.74 -6.76
CA ALA A 11 7.05 45.92 -7.93
C ALA A 11 8.23 45.04 -8.34
N ILE A 12 9.44 45.63 -8.42
CA ILE A 12 10.67 44.88 -8.72
C ILE A 12 10.91 43.81 -7.67
N LEU A 13 10.73 44.12 -6.39
CA LEU A 13 10.94 43.17 -5.31
C LEU A 13 9.98 41.98 -5.41
N ILE A 14 8.69 42.23 -5.61
CA ILE A 14 7.66 41.19 -5.75
C ILE A 14 7.95 40.32 -6.97
N ILE A 15 8.22 40.93 -8.13
CA ILE A 15 8.53 40.21 -9.37
C ILE A 15 9.80 39.37 -9.20
N SER A 16 10.84 39.93 -8.56
CA SER A 16 12.09 39.22 -8.29
C SER A 16 11.86 38.02 -7.37
N ILE A 17 11.11 38.20 -6.27
CA ILE A 17 10.78 37.12 -5.33
C ILE A 17 9.99 36.01 -6.04
N ILE A 18 8.96 36.36 -6.80
CA ILE A 18 8.16 35.41 -7.59
C ILE A 18 9.06 34.68 -8.61
N GLY A 19 9.91 35.41 -9.34
CA GLY A 19 10.84 34.85 -10.32
C GLY A 19 11.83 33.86 -9.69
N LEU A 20 12.43 34.22 -8.56
CA LEU A 20 13.35 33.35 -7.81
C LEU A 20 12.64 32.09 -7.28
N ASP A 21 11.38 32.21 -6.85
CA ASP A 21 10.58 31.12 -6.33
C ASP A 21 10.05 30.18 -7.44
N ILE A 22 9.77 30.71 -8.64
CA ILE A 22 9.48 29.92 -9.86
C ILE A 22 10.75 29.19 -10.32
N SER A 23 11.90 29.86 -10.29
CA SER A 23 13.21 29.26 -10.60
C SER A 23 13.74 28.32 -9.51
N LYS A 24 12.95 28.06 -8.45
CA LYS A 24 13.29 27.19 -7.32
C LYS A 24 14.58 27.60 -6.56
N LYS A 25 15.02 28.85 -6.69
CA LYS A 25 16.15 29.43 -5.95
C LYS A 25 15.72 29.87 -4.56
N VAL A 26 14.46 30.26 -4.39
CA VAL A 26 13.83 30.60 -3.11
C VAL A 26 12.64 29.66 -2.86
N HIS A 27 12.38 29.37 -1.59
CA HIS A 27 11.23 28.56 -1.16
C HIS A 27 10.31 29.37 -0.26
N ILE A 28 9.34 30.07 -0.88
CA ILE A 28 8.40 30.94 -0.15
C ILE A 28 7.50 30.12 0.78
N LEU A 29 7.12 28.90 0.39
CA LEU A 29 6.25 28.03 1.19
C LEU A 29 6.97 27.33 2.37
N ASN A 30 7.93 27.98 3.03
CA ASN A 30 8.55 27.44 4.24
C ASN A 30 7.58 27.54 5.45
N LYS A 31 7.79 26.71 6.49
CA LYS A 31 6.84 26.61 7.61
C LYS A 31 6.67 27.93 8.39
N LYS A 32 7.77 28.66 8.63
CA LYS A 32 7.77 29.91 9.42
C LYS A 32 7.04 31.03 8.69
N PHE A 33 7.29 31.19 7.39
CA PHE A 33 6.59 32.16 6.57
C PHE A 33 5.10 31.84 6.49
N MET A 34 4.76 30.57 6.22
CA MET A 34 3.35 30.16 6.10
C MET A 34 2.56 30.32 7.40
N SER A 35 3.16 30.14 8.58
CA SER A 35 2.45 30.39 9.84
C SER A 35 2.07 31.86 10.05
N ILE A 36 2.84 32.80 9.47
CA ILE A 36 2.54 34.23 9.51
C ILE A 36 1.55 34.57 8.38
N TYR A 37 1.84 34.14 7.15
CA TYR A 37 0.98 34.39 5.99
C TYR A 37 -0.47 33.95 6.24
N LEU A 38 -0.69 32.76 6.81
CA LEU A 38 -2.02 32.21 7.05
C LEU A 38 -2.82 32.93 8.15
N ILE A 39 -2.17 33.78 8.96
CA ILE A 39 -2.86 34.66 9.91
C ILE A 39 -3.51 35.83 9.16
N PHE A 40 -2.76 36.45 8.25
CA PHE A 40 -3.15 37.71 7.63
C PHE A 40 -3.86 37.56 6.28
N ALA A 41 -3.49 36.55 5.48
CA ALA A 41 -4.06 36.36 4.14
C ALA A 41 -5.59 36.20 4.10
N PRO A 42 -6.24 35.49 5.07
CA PRO A 42 -7.70 35.44 5.14
C PRO A 42 -8.37 36.81 5.33
N HIS A 43 -7.63 37.79 5.86
CA HIS A 43 -8.10 39.15 6.18
C HIS A 43 -7.66 40.20 5.16
N VAL A 44 -7.41 39.82 3.91
CA VAL A 44 -6.88 40.74 2.89
C VAL A 44 -7.79 41.96 2.67
N PHE A 45 -9.11 41.80 2.83
CA PHE A 45 -10.08 42.90 2.70
C PHE A 45 -10.06 43.83 3.91
N LEU A 46 -10.08 43.29 5.13
CA LEU A 46 -9.97 44.10 6.34
C LEU A 46 -8.63 44.84 6.40
N LEU A 47 -7.53 44.18 6.06
CA LEU A 47 -6.20 44.80 6.00
C LEU A 47 -6.13 45.86 4.90
N GLY A 48 -6.75 45.63 3.74
CA GLY A 48 -6.86 46.63 2.68
C GLY A 48 -7.65 47.87 3.11
N PHE A 49 -8.76 47.68 3.83
CA PHE A 49 -9.53 48.78 4.42
C PHE A 49 -8.72 49.57 5.45
N LEU A 50 -8.07 48.89 6.40
CA LEU A 50 -7.23 49.55 7.41
C LEU A 50 -6.05 50.29 6.77
N PHE A 51 -5.46 49.72 5.72
CA PHE A 51 -4.43 50.39 4.93
C PHE A 51 -4.99 51.66 4.26
N ASN A 52 -6.20 51.61 3.70
CA ASN A 52 -6.84 52.77 3.09
C ASN A 52 -7.18 53.88 4.09
N GLU A 53 -7.73 53.56 5.25
CA GLU A 53 -8.22 54.57 6.19
C GLU A 53 -7.13 55.13 7.12
N HIS A 54 -6.21 54.28 7.59
CA HIS A 54 -5.34 54.65 8.73
C HIS A 54 -3.87 54.90 8.36
N THR A 55 -3.45 54.65 7.12
CA THR A 55 -2.09 54.96 6.69
C THR A 55 -1.99 56.37 6.10
N LYS A 56 -1.01 57.13 6.60
CA LYS A 56 -0.61 58.44 6.03
C LYS A 56 0.13 58.29 4.69
N PHE A 57 0.47 57.07 4.31
CA PHE A 57 1.27 56.77 3.13
C PHE A 57 0.41 56.90 1.85
N GLY A 58 0.77 57.84 0.97
CA GLY A 58 0.06 58.08 -0.29
C GLY A 58 -1.29 58.82 -0.16
N GLN A 59 -1.53 59.54 0.95
CA GLN A 59 -2.73 60.38 1.12
C GLN A 59 -2.82 61.50 0.06
N ASP A 60 -1.68 62.05 -0.37
CA ASP A 60 -1.62 63.13 -1.37
C ASP A 60 -1.86 62.63 -2.82
N GLN A 61 -1.77 61.31 -3.06
CA GLN A 61 -1.94 60.70 -4.38
C GLN A 61 -2.66 59.35 -4.27
N VAL A 62 -4.00 59.40 -4.29
CA VAL A 62 -4.90 58.24 -4.17
C VAL A 62 -4.54 57.10 -5.14
N ALA A 63 -4.19 57.43 -6.39
CA ALA A 63 -3.81 56.44 -7.40
C ALA A 63 -2.58 55.60 -6.98
N CYS A 64 -1.57 56.23 -6.39
CA CYS A 64 -0.36 55.54 -5.92
C CYS A 64 -0.66 54.56 -4.78
N LYS A 65 -1.59 54.93 -3.89
CA LYS A 65 -2.03 54.08 -2.79
C LYS A 65 -2.71 52.79 -3.29
N TRP A 66 -3.58 52.92 -4.30
CA TRP A 66 -4.23 51.78 -4.95
C TRP A 66 -3.23 50.86 -5.66
N ILE A 67 -2.22 51.41 -6.33
CA ILE A 67 -1.19 50.60 -7.01
C ILE A 67 -0.44 49.73 -6.01
N ILE A 68 -0.03 50.27 -4.85
CA ILE A 68 0.64 49.51 -3.78
C ILE A 68 -0.26 48.37 -3.29
N LEU A 69 -1.54 48.68 -3.01
CA LEU A 69 -2.49 47.69 -2.54
C LEU A 69 -2.70 46.55 -3.55
N ILE A 70 -2.84 46.88 -4.84
CA ILE A 70 -2.97 45.90 -5.93
C ILE A 70 -1.73 44.99 -6.00
N GLN A 71 -0.52 45.54 -5.89
CA GLN A 71 0.71 44.74 -5.89
C GLN A 71 0.75 43.74 -4.73
N ILE A 72 0.37 44.17 -3.52
CA ILE A 72 0.30 43.29 -2.34
C ILE A 72 -0.75 42.20 -2.54
N ILE A 73 -1.94 42.55 -3.06
CA ILE A 73 -3.01 41.57 -3.34
C ILE A 73 -2.54 40.53 -4.37
N ILE A 74 -1.87 40.96 -5.44
CA ILE A 74 -1.31 40.04 -6.44
C ILE A 74 -0.31 39.07 -5.79
N PHE A 75 0.56 39.57 -4.91
CA PHE A 75 1.53 38.71 -4.21
C PHE A 75 0.86 37.73 -3.25
N ILE A 76 -0.14 38.16 -2.48
CA ILE A 76 -0.94 37.29 -1.61
C ILE A 76 -1.64 36.23 -2.47
N PHE A 77 -2.27 36.64 -3.57
CA PHE A 77 -2.95 35.72 -4.48
C PHE A 77 -2.00 34.72 -5.14
N TYR A 78 -0.78 35.13 -5.51
CA TYR A 78 0.26 34.23 -5.99
C TYR A 78 0.60 33.14 -4.96
N ILE A 79 0.83 33.53 -3.70
CA ILE A 79 1.11 32.57 -2.62
C ILE A 79 -0.08 31.65 -2.40
N TRP A 80 -1.30 32.19 -2.44
CA TRP A 80 -2.55 31.44 -2.33
C TRP A 80 -2.71 30.37 -3.41
N LEU A 81 -2.45 30.72 -4.67
CA LEU A 81 -2.46 29.75 -5.78
C LEU A 81 -1.35 28.71 -5.58
N LYS A 82 -0.14 29.15 -5.25
CA LYS A 82 1.00 28.24 -5.09
C LYS A 82 0.76 27.22 -3.97
N VAL A 83 0.25 27.64 -2.81
CA VAL A 83 -0.04 26.72 -1.71
C VAL A 83 -1.13 25.73 -2.10
N ASN A 84 -2.16 26.16 -2.83
CA ASN A 84 -3.27 25.29 -3.24
C ASN A 84 -2.91 24.32 -4.37
N ILE A 85 -1.92 24.63 -5.22
CA ILE A 85 -1.50 23.76 -6.34
C ILE A 85 -0.34 22.86 -5.90
N VAL A 86 0.76 23.47 -5.41
CA VAL A 86 2.01 22.80 -5.01
C VAL A 86 2.36 23.16 -3.56
N PRO A 87 1.61 22.63 -2.57
CA PRO A 87 1.82 22.97 -1.16
C PRO A 87 3.18 22.50 -0.64
N ASN A 88 3.77 21.49 -1.27
CA ASN A 88 5.05 20.92 -0.88
C ASN A 88 6.08 21.11 -2.00
N THR A 89 7.15 21.85 -1.68
CA THR A 89 8.20 22.23 -2.65
C THR A 89 9.46 21.38 -2.53
N LYS A 90 9.58 20.54 -1.50
CA LYS A 90 10.76 19.68 -1.35
C LYS A 90 10.81 18.66 -2.49
N LYS A 91 11.99 18.48 -3.10
CA LYS A 91 12.23 17.41 -4.06
C LYS A 91 12.11 16.09 -3.31
N GLN A 92 11.05 15.33 -3.60
CA GLN A 92 10.83 14.02 -3.00
C GLN A 92 11.21 12.94 -4.00
N ILE A 93 11.86 11.89 -3.48
CA ILE A 93 12.32 10.70 -4.22
C ILE A 93 11.11 9.84 -4.69
N VAL A 94 9.91 10.13 -4.17
CA VAL A 94 8.69 9.38 -4.48
C VAL A 94 7.93 9.87 -5.71
N ASN A 95 7.01 9.03 -6.20
CA ASN A 95 6.13 9.30 -7.33
C ASN A 95 5.15 10.48 -7.12
N ILE A 96 4.51 10.92 -8.22
CA ILE A 96 3.60 12.09 -8.23
C ILE A 96 2.41 11.89 -7.29
N ARG A 97 1.82 10.68 -7.26
CA ARG A 97 0.70 10.35 -6.37
C ARG A 97 1.00 10.69 -4.91
N LEU A 98 2.16 10.25 -4.41
CA LEU A 98 2.59 10.50 -3.04
C LEU A 98 2.90 11.98 -2.76
N LYS A 99 3.41 12.71 -3.77
CA LYS A 99 3.58 14.18 -3.71
C LYS A 99 2.23 14.90 -3.56
N VAL A 100 1.21 14.49 -4.31
CA VAL A 100 -0.15 15.02 -4.19
C VAL A 100 -0.73 14.71 -2.81
N MET A 101 -0.59 13.47 -2.33
CA MET A 101 -1.09 13.02 -1.03
C MET A 101 -0.50 13.81 0.13
N ILE A 102 0.82 13.97 0.18
CA ILE A 102 1.50 14.71 1.26
C ILE A 102 1.23 16.21 1.16
N GLY A 103 1.04 16.73 -0.06
CA GLY A 103 0.52 18.07 -0.29
C GLY A 103 -0.87 18.24 0.32
N GLY A 104 -1.74 17.24 0.13
CA GLY A 104 -3.07 17.19 0.74
C GLY A 104 -3.02 17.27 2.26
N LYS A 105 -2.19 16.43 2.89
CA LYS A 105 -1.92 16.49 4.34
C LYS A 105 -1.50 17.88 4.79
N ARG A 106 -0.60 18.54 4.06
CA ARG A 106 -0.11 19.88 4.42
C ARG A 106 -1.24 20.92 4.37
N LEU A 107 -2.09 20.87 3.34
CA LEU A 107 -3.25 21.75 3.20
C LEU A 107 -4.26 21.56 4.33
N VAL A 108 -4.57 20.33 4.71
CA VAL A 108 -5.46 20.05 5.86
C VAL A 108 -4.90 20.66 7.14
N LEU A 109 -3.61 20.46 7.42
CA LEU A 109 -2.98 21.05 8.61
C LEU A 109 -2.96 22.59 8.57
N TYR A 110 -2.81 23.19 7.39
CA TYR A 110 -2.94 24.63 7.23
C TYR A 110 -4.36 25.12 7.45
N GLY A 111 -5.37 24.45 6.89
CA GLY A 111 -6.77 24.81 7.12
C GLY A 111 -7.17 24.67 8.59
N LEU A 112 -6.72 23.63 9.28
CA LEU A 112 -6.93 23.46 10.72
C LEU A 112 -6.23 24.54 11.55
N TYR A 113 -5.00 24.92 11.17
CA TYR A 113 -4.28 26.02 11.80
C TYR A 113 -5.00 27.36 11.60
N VAL A 114 -5.48 27.64 10.38
CA VAL A 114 -6.28 28.84 10.09
C VAL A 114 -7.55 28.83 10.94
N ALA A 115 -8.34 27.74 10.92
CA ALA A 115 -9.55 27.65 11.72
C ALA A 115 -9.29 27.93 13.22
N PHE A 116 -8.23 27.35 13.78
CA PHE A 116 -7.85 27.55 15.17
C PHE A 116 -7.40 28.98 15.47
N ILE A 117 -6.48 29.55 14.67
CA ILE A 117 -5.93 30.88 14.94
C ILE A 117 -6.99 31.97 14.76
N GLN A 118 -7.93 31.77 13.83
CA GLN A 118 -9.04 32.68 13.60
C GLN A 118 -9.97 32.76 14.80
N VAL A 119 -10.32 31.61 15.41
CA VAL A 119 -11.08 31.60 16.67
C VAL A 119 -10.37 32.42 17.75
N LEU A 120 -9.05 32.30 17.89
CA LEU A 120 -8.29 33.10 18.85
C LEU A 120 -8.31 34.60 18.52
N ILE A 121 -8.16 34.96 17.24
CA ILE A 121 -8.20 36.36 16.79
C ILE A 121 -9.57 36.98 17.07
N TYR A 122 -10.67 36.27 16.82
CA TYR A 122 -12.01 36.82 17.11
C TYR A 122 -12.30 36.90 18.61
N LEU A 123 -11.83 35.96 19.42
CA LEU A 123 -12.01 35.99 20.88
C LEU A 123 -11.19 37.10 21.56
N ILE A 124 -9.95 37.33 21.11
CA ILE A 124 -9.01 38.27 21.71
C ILE A 124 -9.10 39.65 21.03
N GLY A 125 -9.06 39.67 19.70
CA GLY A 125 -9.04 40.86 18.86
C GLY A 125 -10.29 41.71 18.98
N PHE A 126 -11.46 41.13 19.25
CA PHE A 126 -12.68 41.91 19.51
C PHE A 126 -12.54 42.86 20.71
N LYS A 127 -11.74 42.50 21.73
CA LYS A 127 -11.42 43.41 22.85
C LYS A 127 -10.42 44.50 22.44
N SER A 128 -9.39 44.15 21.67
CA SER A 128 -8.35 45.10 21.24
C SER A 128 -8.80 46.09 20.17
N MET A 129 -9.89 45.80 19.45
CA MET A 129 -10.44 46.65 18.39
C MET A 129 -11.55 47.60 18.89
N GLN A 130 -11.79 47.65 20.21
CA GLN A 130 -12.68 48.65 20.82
C GLN A 130 -12.14 50.06 20.54
N GLY A 131 -12.75 50.76 19.56
CA GLY A 131 -12.39 52.12 19.15
C GLY A 131 -12.17 52.31 17.65
N ILE A 132 -12.05 51.24 16.85
CA ILE A 132 -11.94 51.32 15.39
C ILE A 132 -13.33 51.07 14.78
N VAL A 133 -13.91 52.07 14.10
CA VAL A 133 -15.21 51.95 13.44
C VAL A 133 -15.02 51.22 12.11
N ILE A 134 -15.30 49.91 12.08
CA ILE A 134 -15.27 49.10 10.86
C ILE A 134 -16.67 49.03 10.25
N PRO A 135 -16.85 49.40 8.98
CA PRO A 135 -18.12 49.25 8.28
C PRO A 135 -18.63 47.80 8.29
N LYS A 136 -19.92 47.62 8.58
CA LYS A 136 -20.55 46.28 8.69
C LYS A 136 -20.36 45.43 7.43
N ASN A 137 -20.44 46.04 6.25
CA ASN A 137 -20.22 45.38 4.96
C ASN A 137 -18.79 44.83 4.81
N ILE A 138 -17.77 45.57 5.24
CA ILE A 138 -16.36 45.13 5.19
C ILE A 138 -16.15 43.94 6.12
N PHE A 139 -16.68 44.02 7.35
CA PHE A 139 -16.58 42.93 8.31
C PHE A 139 -17.24 41.63 7.81
N VAL A 140 -18.43 41.74 7.21
CA VAL A 140 -19.14 40.58 6.62
C VAL A 140 -18.35 39.99 5.45
N MET A 141 -17.85 40.82 4.54
CA MET A 141 -17.02 40.39 3.40
C MET A 141 -15.76 39.66 3.87
N ASP A 142 -15.05 40.20 4.86
CA ASP A 142 -13.83 39.61 5.41
C ASP A 142 -14.11 38.25 6.07
N THR A 143 -15.20 38.17 6.83
CA THR A 143 -15.67 36.91 7.43
C THR A 143 -15.96 35.85 6.36
N ILE A 144 -16.65 36.22 5.28
CA ILE A 144 -16.95 35.31 4.16
C ILE A 144 -15.65 34.81 3.53
N ILE A 145 -14.69 35.68 3.25
CA ILE A 145 -13.41 35.32 2.62
C ILE A 145 -12.60 34.42 3.54
N MET A 146 -12.56 34.71 4.84
CA MET A 146 -11.88 33.87 5.82
C MET A 146 -12.48 32.46 5.86
N VAL A 147 -13.81 32.34 5.88
CA VAL A 147 -14.50 31.05 5.84
C VAL A 147 -14.21 30.31 4.53
N LEU A 148 -14.31 30.98 3.38
CA LEU A 148 -14.02 30.37 2.07
C LEU A 148 -12.58 29.91 1.95
N THR A 149 -11.62 30.71 2.44
CA THR A 149 -10.20 30.38 2.48
C THR A 149 -9.98 29.12 3.32
N THR A 150 -10.58 29.05 4.50
CA THR A 150 -10.48 27.88 5.39
C THR A 150 -11.07 26.62 4.74
N ILE A 151 -12.29 26.72 4.20
CA ILE A 151 -12.97 25.60 3.52
C ILE A 151 -12.15 25.12 2.32
N THR A 152 -11.59 26.04 1.52
CA THR A 152 -10.79 25.68 0.34
C THR A 152 -9.55 24.86 0.73
N LEU A 153 -8.83 25.25 1.78
CA LEU A 153 -7.66 24.48 2.25
C LEU A 153 -8.06 23.07 2.73
N LEU A 154 -9.11 22.98 3.54
CA LEU A 154 -9.56 21.71 4.10
C LEU A 154 -10.08 20.76 3.02
N THR A 155 -10.94 21.25 2.13
CA THR A 155 -11.55 20.44 1.05
C THR A 155 -10.53 20.00 0.01
N ASN A 156 -9.67 20.90 -0.47
CA ASN A 156 -8.58 20.56 -1.39
C ASN A 156 -7.61 19.55 -0.74
N GLY A 157 -7.26 19.77 0.54
CA GLY A 157 -6.40 18.88 1.28
C GLY A 157 -6.97 17.47 1.45
N MET A 158 -8.24 17.38 1.85
CA MET A 158 -8.94 16.11 2.04
C MET A 158 -9.19 15.38 0.73
N LEU A 159 -9.60 16.08 -0.33
CA LEU A 159 -9.82 15.50 -1.66
C LEU A 159 -8.54 14.82 -2.16
N ARG A 160 -7.38 15.49 -2.02
CA ARG A 160 -6.09 14.91 -2.38
C ARG A 160 -5.81 13.63 -1.61
N ILE A 161 -6.00 13.62 -0.29
CA ILE A 161 -5.76 12.40 0.52
C ILE A 161 -6.70 11.26 0.11
N LEU A 162 -8.00 11.55 -0.02
CA LEU A 162 -9.02 10.56 -0.36
C LEU A 162 -8.82 9.94 -1.75
N CYS A 163 -8.43 10.75 -2.74
CA CYS A 163 -8.21 10.27 -4.10
C CYS A 163 -6.87 9.53 -4.26
N THR A 164 -5.87 9.80 -3.41
CA THR A 164 -4.51 9.28 -3.63
C THR A 164 -4.03 8.22 -2.63
N SER A 165 -4.54 8.19 -1.40
CA SER A 165 -4.12 7.20 -0.40
C SER A 165 -4.64 5.80 -0.73
N ARG A 166 -3.74 4.81 -0.76
CA ARG A 166 -4.09 3.39 -0.95
C ARG A 166 -4.51 2.73 0.36
N ARG A 167 -4.07 3.26 1.52
CA ARG A 167 -4.43 2.71 2.83
C ARG A 167 -5.83 3.06 3.32
N LEU A 168 -6.48 4.03 2.67
CA LEU A 168 -7.90 4.30 2.84
C LEU A 168 -8.71 3.46 1.86
N SER A 169 -9.26 2.33 2.36
CA SER A 169 -10.19 1.49 1.61
C SER A 169 -11.45 2.26 1.20
N ILE A 170 -12.19 1.76 0.21
CA ILE A 170 -13.40 2.41 -0.32
C ILE A 170 -14.41 2.74 0.80
N VAL A 171 -14.59 1.82 1.76
CA VAL A 171 -15.46 1.98 2.92
C VAL A 171 -14.96 3.10 3.83
N LYS A 172 -13.66 3.14 4.12
CA LYS A 172 -13.06 4.21 4.94
C LYS A 172 -13.17 5.56 4.26
N ARG A 173 -13.02 5.62 2.93
CA ARG A 173 -13.20 6.87 2.16
C ARG A 173 -14.63 7.38 2.27
N TYR A 174 -15.62 6.49 2.15
CA TYR A 174 -17.03 6.84 2.32
C TYR A 174 -17.33 7.37 3.73
N ILE A 175 -16.88 6.66 4.77
CA ILE A 175 -17.06 7.10 6.17
C ILE A 175 -16.45 8.49 6.39
N VAL A 176 -15.22 8.71 5.92
CA VAL A 176 -14.52 10.00 6.03
C VAL A 176 -15.28 11.10 5.28
N ALA A 177 -15.81 10.82 4.09
CA ALA A 177 -16.53 11.79 3.28
C ALA A 177 -17.88 12.20 3.89
N VAL A 178 -18.61 11.26 4.48
CA VAL A 178 -19.91 11.53 5.13
C VAL A 178 -19.72 12.26 6.47
N MET A 179 -18.74 11.85 7.26
CA MET A 179 -18.55 12.39 8.61
C MET A 179 -17.89 13.78 8.63
N VAL A 180 -17.40 14.27 7.48
CA VAL A 180 -16.86 15.63 7.29
C VAL A 180 -17.88 16.73 7.65
N PHE A 181 -19.18 16.44 7.57
CA PHE A 181 -20.23 17.43 7.86
C PHE A 181 -20.48 17.67 9.35
N ILE A 182 -19.84 16.90 10.25
CA ILE A 182 -19.98 17.07 11.70
C ILE A 182 -18.76 17.85 12.23
N PRO A 183 -18.88 19.15 12.59
CA PRO A 183 -17.72 20.04 12.74
C PRO A 183 -16.61 19.55 13.68
N ILE A 184 -16.97 19.09 14.89
CA ILE A 184 -16.00 18.63 15.90
C ILE A 184 -15.39 17.28 15.49
N VAL A 185 -16.23 16.34 15.06
CA VAL A 185 -15.81 14.99 14.64
C VAL A 185 -14.92 15.08 13.39
N ASN A 186 -15.20 16.02 12.50
CA ASN A 186 -14.44 16.26 11.28
C ASN A 186 -12.96 16.57 11.58
N ILE A 187 -12.65 17.31 12.66
CA ILE A 187 -11.25 17.57 13.06
C ILE A 187 -10.50 16.26 13.31
N PHE A 188 -11.06 15.35 14.12
CA PHE A 188 -10.43 14.07 14.42
C PHE A 188 -10.27 13.20 13.18
N ILE A 189 -11.25 13.22 12.27
CA ILE A 189 -11.21 12.48 11.01
C ILE A 189 -10.12 13.02 10.08
N MET A 190 -10.02 14.34 9.95
CA MET A 190 -8.98 14.99 9.16
C MET A 190 -7.58 14.69 9.70
N LEU A 191 -7.41 14.71 11.03
CA LEU A 191 -6.16 14.32 11.69
C LEU A 191 -5.83 12.84 11.47
N TYR A 192 -6.83 11.95 11.53
CA TYR A 192 -6.67 10.54 11.20
C TYR A 192 -6.25 10.33 9.74
N ALA A 193 -6.90 10.99 8.78
CA ALA A 193 -6.53 10.93 7.37
C ALA A 193 -5.10 11.45 7.13
N CYS A 194 -4.71 12.53 7.80
CA CYS A 194 -3.35 13.06 7.78
C CYS A 194 -2.32 12.08 8.36
N HIS A 195 -2.68 11.36 9.42
CA HIS A 195 -1.85 10.33 10.03
C HIS A 195 -1.65 9.14 9.08
N ILE A 196 -2.72 8.63 8.47
CA ILE A 196 -2.64 7.55 7.48
C ILE A 196 -1.79 7.95 6.28
N ALA A 197 -1.99 9.16 5.74
CA ALA A 197 -1.18 9.70 4.64
C ALA A 197 0.31 9.80 5.02
N LYS A 198 0.63 10.17 6.28
CA LYS A 198 2.02 10.20 6.76
C LYS A 198 2.63 8.80 6.77
N ILE A 199 1.95 7.82 7.37
CA ILE A 199 2.48 6.46 7.47
C ILE A 199 2.67 5.86 6.07
N GLU A 200 1.71 6.06 5.16
CA GLU A 200 1.84 5.59 3.77
C GLU A 200 3.05 6.23 3.07
N TYR A 201 3.24 7.54 3.23
CA TYR A 201 4.39 8.24 2.67
C TYR A 201 5.72 7.73 3.24
N ASP A 202 5.82 7.60 4.56
CA ASP A 202 7.06 7.15 5.23
C ASP A 202 7.41 5.71 4.81
N HIS A 203 6.41 4.84 4.66
CA HIS A 203 6.59 3.47 4.19
C HIS A 203 7.10 3.39 2.75
N GLU A 204 6.52 4.19 1.85
CA GLU A 204 6.93 4.20 0.44
C GLU A 204 8.31 4.83 0.28
N CYS A 205 8.66 5.84 1.06
CA CYS A 205 10.02 6.37 1.13
C CYS A 205 11.01 5.29 1.56
N TYR A 206 10.69 4.52 2.60
CA TYR A 206 11.53 3.40 3.05
C TYR A 206 11.75 2.37 1.93
N LYS A 207 10.69 1.99 1.21
CA LYS A 207 10.80 1.08 0.04
C LYS A 207 11.69 1.65 -1.06
N VAL A 208 11.61 2.95 -1.34
CA VAL A 208 12.45 3.60 -2.37
C VAL A 208 13.91 3.61 -1.93
N ILE A 209 14.20 4.00 -0.68
CA ILE A 209 15.55 4.05 -0.12
C ILE A 209 16.19 2.66 -0.10
N ASN A 210 15.47 1.64 0.39
CA ASN A 210 15.98 0.27 0.40
C ASN A 210 16.28 -0.22 -1.01
N ASN A 211 15.43 0.13 -1.97
CA ASN A 211 15.66 -0.23 -3.35
C ASN A 211 16.87 0.48 -3.94
N GLU A 212 17.01 1.79 -3.73
CA GLU A 212 18.19 2.56 -4.14
C GLU A 212 19.48 1.98 -3.54
N ALA A 213 19.45 1.55 -2.27
CA ALA A 213 20.59 0.92 -1.62
C ALA A 213 20.93 -0.48 -2.20
N ARG A 214 19.97 -1.15 -2.84
CA ARG A 214 20.14 -2.52 -3.39
C ARG A 214 20.36 -2.57 -4.89
N VAL A 215 20.22 -1.46 -5.63
CA VAL A 215 20.25 -1.44 -7.11
C VAL A 215 21.46 -2.20 -7.67
N ASP A 216 22.64 -2.03 -7.07
CA ASP A 216 23.87 -2.63 -7.58
C ASP A 216 24.19 -4.00 -6.97
N SER A 217 23.43 -4.45 -5.97
CA SER A 217 23.74 -5.65 -5.19
C SER A 217 23.10 -6.94 -5.73
N GLU A 218 22.14 -6.82 -6.66
CA GLU A 218 21.38 -7.93 -7.25
C GLU A 218 21.05 -9.03 -6.21
N VAL A 219 20.53 -8.63 -5.05
CA VAL A 219 20.45 -9.51 -3.86
C VAL A 219 19.65 -10.79 -4.08
N CYS A 220 18.79 -10.83 -5.10
CA CYS A 220 17.97 -11.99 -5.45
C CYS A 220 18.46 -12.75 -6.69
N LYS A 221 19.65 -12.45 -7.22
CA LYS A 221 20.25 -13.17 -8.36
C LYS A 221 20.83 -14.52 -7.92
N THR A 222 19.96 -15.51 -7.85
CA THR A 222 20.28 -16.92 -7.59
C THR A 222 21.06 -17.54 -8.75
N LYS A 223 21.76 -18.65 -8.50
CA LYS A 223 22.47 -19.43 -9.52
C LYS A 223 21.48 -20.04 -10.50
N TYR A 224 20.37 -20.56 -10.00
CA TYR A 224 19.30 -21.18 -10.79
C TYR A 224 18.04 -20.30 -10.85
N PRO A 225 17.26 -20.33 -11.96
CA PRO A 225 16.00 -19.59 -12.09
C PRO A 225 14.98 -19.96 -11.01
N LEU A 226 14.14 -19.00 -10.63
CA LEU A 226 13.02 -19.23 -9.72
C LEU A 226 11.79 -19.73 -10.49
N VAL A 227 11.09 -20.73 -9.95
CA VAL A 227 9.79 -21.20 -10.44
C VAL A 227 8.77 -21.08 -9.31
N LEU A 228 7.78 -20.21 -9.51
CA LEU A 228 6.70 -19.98 -8.56
C LEU A 228 5.54 -20.95 -8.81
N VAL A 229 5.17 -21.73 -7.80
CA VAL A 229 4.15 -22.78 -7.90
C VAL A 229 2.97 -22.48 -6.96
N HIS A 230 1.88 -21.97 -7.52
CA HIS A 230 0.67 -21.60 -6.79
C HIS A 230 -0.09 -22.79 -6.15
N GLY A 231 -0.99 -22.47 -5.22
CA GLY A 231 -1.94 -23.42 -4.63
C GLY A 231 -3.28 -23.51 -5.38
N VAL A 232 -4.32 -23.99 -4.71
CA VAL A 232 -5.65 -24.15 -5.33
C VAL A 232 -6.39 -22.84 -5.53
N GLY A 233 -7.36 -22.87 -6.46
CA GLY A 233 -8.40 -21.87 -6.59
C GLY A 233 -8.01 -20.59 -7.31
N PHE A 234 -6.79 -20.52 -7.85
CA PHE A 234 -6.29 -19.34 -8.56
C PHE A 234 -5.20 -19.73 -9.56
N ARG A 235 -5.05 -18.97 -10.65
CA ARG A 235 -4.07 -19.20 -11.71
C ARG A 235 -3.04 -18.07 -11.80
N ASP A 236 -1.86 -18.38 -12.33
CA ASP A 236 -0.82 -17.38 -12.62
C ASP A 236 -1.13 -16.59 -13.91
N LEU A 237 -2.08 -15.64 -13.82
CA LEU A 237 -2.45 -14.79 -14.96
C LEU A 237 -1.56 -13.54 -15.06
N LYS A 238 -1.29 -13.11 -16.30
CA LYS A 238 -0.45 -11.93 -16.61
C LYS A 238 -0.90 -10.65 -15.88
N TYR A 239 -2.21 -10.42 -15.77
CA TYR A 239 -2.77 -9.18 -15.19
C TYR A 239 -3.26 -9.34 -13.75
N ILE A 240 -3.68 -10.54 -13.36
CA ILE A 240 -4.13 -10.86 -12.00
C ILE A 240 -3.30 -12.06 -11.53
N ASN A 241 -2.09 -11.77 -11.09
CA ASN A 241 -1.14 -12.79 -10.65
C ASN A 241 -1.45 -13.24 -9.22
N TYR A 242 -1.32 -14.55 -8.96
CA TYR A 242 -1.45 -15.18 -7.64
C TYR A 242 -0.50 -14.58 -6.61
N TRP A 243 0.73 -14.30 -7.04
CA TRP A 243 1.84 -13.83 -6.22
C TRP A 243 1.86 -12.31 -6.02
N GLY A 244 0.77 -11.62 -6.35
CA GLY A 244 0.61 -10.19 -6.10
C GLY A 244 1.75 -9.35 -6.69
N ARG A 245 2.46 -8.61 -5.83
CA ARG A 245 3.61 -7.76 -6.18
C ARG A 245 4.97 -8.45 -6.06
N ILE A 246 5.03 -9.67 -5.51
CA ILE A 246 6.28 -10.38 -5.19
C ILE A 246 7.19 -10.59 -6.42
N PRO A 247 6.71 -11.14 -7.55
CA PRO A 247 7.59 -11.47 -8.68
C PRO A 247 8.29 -10.24 -9.25
N LYS A 248 7.57 -9.11 -9.32
CA LYS A 248 8.13 -7.85 -9.83
C LYS A 248 9.30 -7.38 -8.97
N GLU A 249 9.20 -7.52 -7.65
CA GLU A 249 10.28 -7.08 -6.76
C GLU A 249 11.47 -8.05 -6.81
N LEU A 250 11.23 -9.36 -6.92
CA LEU A 250 12.31 -10.34 -7.10
C LEU A 250 13.10 -10.08 -8.39
N ILE A 251 12.40 -9.87 -9.52
CA ILE A 251 13.02 -9.53 -10.81
C ILE A 251 13.82 -8.23 -10.71
N ARG A 252 13.26 -7.20 -10.05
CA ARG A 252 13.95 -5.94 -9.83
C ARG A 252 15.23 -6.09 -9.02
N ASN A 253 15.32 -7.11 -8.15
CA ASN A 253 16.50 -7.43 -7.36
C ASN A 253 17.39 -8.50 -8.01
N GLY A 254 17.22 -8.78 -9.31
CA GLY A 254 18.13 -9.60 -10.11
C GLY A 254 17.71 -11.06 -10.32
N SER A 255 16.54 -11.50 -9.83
CA SER A 255 16.06 -12.86 -10.10
C SER A 255 15.53 -13.02 -11.52
N THR A 256 15.71 -14.23 -12.07
CA THR A 256 14.89 -14.71 -13.20
C THR A 256 13.72 -15.51 -12.64
N VAL A 257 12.48 -15.10 -12.95
CA VAL A 257 11.26 -15.68 -12.38
C VAL A 257 10.36 -16.26 -13.46
N TYR A 258 9.99 -17.52 -13.28
CA TYR A 258 9.01 -18.26 -14.05
C TYR A 258 7.85 -18.74 -13.16
N TYR A 259 6.80 -19.25 -13.80
CA TYR A 259 5.60 -19.75 -13.14
C TYR A 259 5.38 -21.21 -13.52
N GLY A 260 4.88 -22.02 -12.59
CA GLY A 260 4.54 -23.42 -12.84
C GLY A 260 3.36 -23.60 -13.81
N ASN A 261 2.44 -22.63 -13.87
CA ASN A 261 1.28 -22.61 -14.77
C ASN A 261 0.36 -23.84 -14.69
N GLN A 262 0.38 -24.54 -13.56
CA GLN A 262 -0.49 -25.68 -13.29
C GLN A 262 -1.96 -25.26 -13.11
N GLU A 263 -2.88 -26.21 -13.02
CA GLU A 263 -4.30 -25.92 -12.90
C GLU A 263 -4.71 -25.48 -11.48
N ALA A 264 -5.74 -24.65 -11.39
CA ALA A 264 -6.25 -24.17 -10.11
C ALA A 264 -6.92 -25.29 -9.29
N TRP A 265 -7.56 -26.26 -9.95
CA TRP A 265 -8.17 -27.43 -9.32
C TRP A 265 -7.76 -28.76 -9.98
N GLY A 266 -6.51 -28.88 -10.43
CA GLY A 266 -5.94 -30.17 -10.84
C GLY A 266 -5.54 -31.03 -9.63
N THR A 267 -5.51 -32.36 -9.80
CA THR A 267 -4.96 -33.27 -8.79
C THR A 267 -3.46 -33.03 -8.59
N VAL A 268 -2.89 -33.56 -7.51
CA VAL A 268 -1.44 -33.46 -7.26
C VAL A 268 -0.62 -34.07 -8.41
N GLU A 269 -1.06 -35.20 -8.94
CA GLU A 269 -0.39 -35.96 -10.00
C GLU A 269 -0.43 -35.20 -11.33
N TYR A 270 -1.58 -34.64 -11.69
CA TYR A 270 -1.74 -33.90 -12.94
C TYR A 270 -0.96 -32.59 -12.93
N ASN A 271 -1.09 -31.80 -11.85
CA ASN A 271 -0.32 -30.57 -11.71
C ASN A 271 1.19 -30.84 -11.66
N ALA A 272 1.63 -31.95 -11.05
CA ALA A 272 3.04 -32.32 -11.05
C ALA A 272 3.57 -32.57 -12.48
N LEU A 273 2.75 -33.12 -13.38
CA LEU A 273 3.13 -33.29 -14.78
C LEU A 273 3.25 -31.95 -15.50
N ASP A 274 2.27 -31.05 -15.33
CA ASP A 274 2.33 -29.70 -15.90
C ASP A 274 3.58 -28.94 -15.44
N ILE A 275 3.90 -29.00 -14.14
CA ILE A 275 5.10 -28.35 -13.57
C ILE A 275 6.37 -28.99 -14.14
N LYS A 276 6.40 -30.32 -14.30
CA LYS A 276 7.54 -31.02 -14.91
C LYS A 276 7.79 -30.54 -16.33
N GLU A 277 6.76 -30.51 -17.17
CA GLU A 277 6.86 -30.04 -18.55
C GLU A 277 7.38 -28.60 -18.59
N LYS A 278 6.86 -27.74 -17.70
CA LYS A 278 7.26 -26.35 -17.63
C LYS A 278 8.72 -26.17 -17.20
N ILE A 279 9.20 -26.95 -16.23
CA ILE A 279 10.61 -26.90 -15.80
C ILE A 279 11.55 -27.35 -16.92
N LEU A 280 11.20 -28.42 -17.65
CA LEU A 280 12.00 -28.89 -18.77
C LEU A 280 12.06 -27.86 -19.91
N GLU A 281 10.95 -27.16 -20.18
CA GLU A 281 10.91 -26.02 -21.10
C GLU A 281 11.86 -24.90 -20.65
N ILE A 282 11.79 -24.49 -19.38
CA ILE A 282 12.65 -23.43 -18.81
C ILE A 282 14.13 -23.81 -18.91
N ILE A 283 14.48 -25.05 -18.58
CA ILE A 283 15.85 -25.55 -18.67
C ILE A 283 16.36 -25.52 -20.11
N LYS A 284 15.52 -25.94 -21.06
CA LYS A 284 15.85 -25.88 -22.49
C LYS A 284 16.04 -24.45 -22.98
N GLU A 285 15.20 -23.51 -22.54
CA GLU A 285 15.26 -22.10 -22.95
C GLU A 285 16.43 -21.35 -22.34
N THR A 286 16.73 -21.60 -21.06
CA THR A 286 17.73 -20.84 -20.30
C THR A 286 19.13 -21.47 -20.31
N GLY A 287 19.23 -22.77 -20.60
CA GLY A 287 20.45 -23.55 -20.44
C GLY A 287 20.82 -23.81 -18.97
N ALA A 288 19.96 -23.47 -18.01
CA ALA A 288 20.20 -23.74 -16.60
C ALA A 288 20.10 -25.24 -16.30
N GLU A 289 20.98 -25.77 -15.44
CA GLU A 289 20.97 -27.19 -15.08
C GLU A 289 19.79 -27.56 -14.17
N LYS A 290 19.37 -26.61 -13.33
CA LYS A 290 18.34 -26.80 -12.30
C LYS A 290 17.48 -25.54 -12.15
N VAL A 291 16.43 -25.65 -11.35
CA VAL A 291 15.59 -24.53 -10.90
C VAL A 291 15.42 -24.50 -9.37
N ASN A 292 15.06 -23.34 -8.85
CA ASN A 292 14.64 -23.14 -7.46
C ASN A 292 13.13 -22.94 -7.39
N ILE A 293 12.43 -23.83 -6.71
CA ILE A 293 10.97 -23.78 -6.61
C ILE A 293 10.57 -23.03 -5.34
N ILE A 294 9.67 -22.05 -5.48
CA ILE A 294 8.96 -21.46 -4.35
C ILE A 294 7.48 -21.79 -4.51
N ALA A 295 6.96 -22.59 -3.60
CA ALA A 295 5.63 -23.15 -3.65
C ALA A 295 4.78 -22.69 -2.48
N HIS A 296 3.49 -22.47 -2.73
CA HIS A 296 2.53 -22.08 -1.70
C HIS A 296 1.38 -23.08 -1.62
N SER A 297 0.92 -23.39 -0.41
CA SER A 297 -0.27 -24.23 -0.18
C SER A 297 -0.15 -25.58 -0.91
N LYS A 298 -1.15 -26.00 -1.71
CA LYS A 298 -1.11 -27.22 -2.54
C LYS A 298 0.15 -27.32 -3.42
N GLY A 299 0.68 -26.21 -3.92
CA GLY A 299 1.85 -26.22 -4.80
C GLY A 299 3.06 -26.93 -4.21
N GLY A 300 3.20 -26.95 -2.88
CA GLY A 300 4.27 -27.69 -2.21
C GLY A 300 4.11 -29.21 -2.31
N LEU A 301 2.88 -29.71 -2.33
CA LEU A 301 2.59 -31.13 -2.57
C LEU A 301 2.82 -31.48 -4.04
N ASP A 302 2.37 -30.64 -4.96
CA ASP A 302 2.57 -30.79 -6.41
C ASP A 302 4.07 -30.90 -6.73
N ALA A 303 4.89 -29.97 -6.20
CA ALA A 303 6.32 -29.98 -6.40
C ALA A 303 7.02 -31.20 -5.76
N ARG A 304 6.61 -31.61 -4.55
CA ARG A 304 7.15 -32.82 -3.91
C ARG A 304 6.85 -34.09 -4.71
N TYR A 305 5.62 -34.22 -5.20
CA TYR A 305 5.24 -35.34 -6.05
C TYR A 305 6.06 -35.36 -7.34
N MET A 306 6.16 -34.22 -8.02
CA MET A 306 6.96 -34.08 -9.23
C MET A 306 8.42 -34.51 -9.02
N ILE A 307 9.05 -34.00 -7.95
CA ILE A 307 10.46 -34.31 -7.65
C ILE A 307 10.66 -35.81 -7.39
N SER A 308 9.78 -36.42 -6.59
CA SER A 308 9.94 -37.79 -6.11
C SER A 308 9.43 -38.85 -7.08
N LYS A 309 8.24 -38.65 -7.66
CA LYS A 309 7.53 -39.66 -8.47
C LYS A 309 7.71 -39.49 -9.97
N LEU A 310 8.14 -38.30 -10.42
CA LEU A 310 8.36 -38.03 -11.85
C LEU A 310 9.85 -37.82 -12.18
N ASP A 311 10.73 -38.24 -11.27
CA ASP A 311 12.21 -38.23 -11.40
C ASP A 311 12.83 -36.87 -11.70
N MET A 312 12.24 -35.80 -11.13
CA MET A 312 12.70 -34.42 -11.37
C MET A 312 13.78 -33.94 -10.39
N GLY A 313 14.27 -34.78 -9.48
CA GLY A 313 15.29 -34.38 -8.49
C GLY A 313 16.59 -33.81 -9.08
N ASN A 314 17.01 -34.29 -10.26
CA ASN A 314 18.21 -33.77 -10.93
C ASN A 314 18.02 -32.38 -11.54
N TYR A 315 16.78 -31.92 -11.70
CA TYR A 315 16.44 -30.63 -12.30
C TYR A 315 16.00 -29.59 -11.27
N VAL A 316 15.98 -29.94 -9.97
CA VAL A 316 15.58 -29.04 -8.89
C VAL A 316 16.74 -28.87 -7.92
N ALA A 317 17.09 -27.62 -7.62
CA ALA A 317 18.14 -27.26 -6.67
C ALA A 317 17.55 -27.08 -5.27
N SER A 318 16.42 -26.36 -5.17
CA SER A 318 15.70 -26.17 -3.92
C SER A 318 14.17 -26.18 -4.10
N LEU A 319 13.47 -26.54 -3.04
CA LEU A 319 12.03 -26.41 -2.87
C LEU A 319 11.74 -25.69 -1.55
N THR A 320 11.26 -24.45 -1.67
CA THR A 320 10.78 -23.63 -0.57
C THR A 320 9.26 -23.70 -0.50
N MET A 321 8.72 -24.23 0.60
CA MET A 321 7.27 -24.40 0.78
C MET A 321 6.72 -23.42 1.82
N VAL A 322 5.70 -22.67 1.45
CA VAL A 322 5.08 -21.68 2.32
C VAL A 322 3.64 -22.08 2.59
N SER A 323 3.31 -22.35 3.86
CA SER A 323 1.96 -22.74 4.29
C SER A 323 1.38 -23.95 3.53
N SER A 324 2.21 -24.93 3.16
CA SER A 324 1.76 -26.15 2.47
C SER A 324 1.19 -27.19 3.44
N PRO A 325 0.02 -27.81 3.17
CA PRO A 325 -0.63 -28.74 4.11
C PRO A 325 -0.01 -30.15 4.06
N HIS A 326 1.24 -30.32 4.47
CA HIS A 326 1.95 -31.61 4.35
C HIS A 326 1.35 -32.75 5.16
N ARG A 327 0.59 -32.44 6.23
CA ARG A 327 -0.11 -33.45 7.04
C ARG A 327 -1.63 -33.33 6.90
N GLY A 328 -2.08 -32.67 5.85
CA GLY A 328 -3.49 -32.39 5.59
C GLY A 328 -4.05 -31.31 6.50
N CYS A 329 -5.35 -31.10 6.39
CA CYS A 329 -6.11 -30.16 7.21
C CYS A 329 -7.30 -30.90 7.82
N LYS A 330 -7.40 -30.96 9.15
CA LYS A 330 -8.46 -31.74 9.82
C LYS A 330 -9.87 -31.25 9.50
N PHE A 331 -10.04 -29.96 9.20
CA PHE A 331 -11.35 -29.45 8.79
C PHE A 331 -11.80 -30.00 7.43
N VAL A 332 -10.86 -30.41 6.56
CA VAL A 332 -11.17 -31.07 5.29
C VAL A 332 -11.65 -32.49 5.55
N ASP A 333 -11.10 -33.20 6.55
CA ASP A 333 -11.63 -34.51 6.96
C ASP A 333 -13.12 -34.41 7.32
N VAL A 334 -13.51 -33.33 8.01
CA VAL A 334 -14.92 -33.05 8.34
C VAL A 334 -15.74 -32.73 7.08
N ALA A 335 -15.20 -31.93 6.17
CA ALA A 335 -15.88 -31.59 4.91
C ALA A 335 -16.12 -32.83 4.03
N CYS A 336 -15.16 -33.76 3.98
CA CYS A 336 -15.26 -35.01 3.23
C CYS A 336 -16.20 -36.04 3.89
N ASN A 337 -16.61 -35.85 5.15
CA ASN A 337 -17.66 -36.67 5.80
C ASN A 337 -19.09 -36.28 5.38
N MET A 338 -19.24 -35.27 4.51
CA MET A 338 -20.53 -34.91 3.92
C MET A 338 -21.04 -36.03 2.99
N PRO A 339 -22.38 -36.21 2.82
CA PRO A 339 -22.91 -37.18 1.88
C PRO A 339 -22.32 -37.04 0.48
N ASP A 340 -21.77 -38.12 -0.07
CA ASP A 340 -21.02 -38.16 -1.33
C ASP A 340 -21.75 -37.50 -2.51
N LYS A 341 -23.08 -37.69 -2.61
CA LYS A 341 -23.91 -37.04 -3.63
C LYS A 341 -23.88 -35.51 -3.55
N LEU A 342 -23.90 -34.96 -2.33
CA LEU A 342 -23.85 -33.52 -2.11
C LEU A 342 -22.47 -32.96 -2.44
N TYR A 343 -21.42 -33.65 -2.01
CA TYR A 343 -20.04 -33.23 -2.28
C TYR A 343 -19.71 -33.27 -3.78
N LYS A 344 -20.12 -34.32 -4.49
CA LYS A 344 -20.03 -34.39 -5.97
C LYS A 344 -20.85 -33.31 -6.67
N GLY A 345 -22.00 -32.90 -6.10
CA GLY A 345 -22.79 -31.79 -6.60
C GLY A 345 -22.02 -30.46 -6.52
N ILE A 346 -21.40 -30.18 -5.37
CA ILE A 346 -20.56 -29.00 -5.16
C ILE A 346 -19.34 -29.05 -6.10
N ALA A 347 -18.65 -30.19 -6.17
CA ALA A 347 -17.49 -30.36 -7.03
C ALA A 347 -17.80 -30.04 -8.49
N LYS A 348 -18.90 -30.55 -9.04
CA LYS A 348 -19.33 -30.24 -10.42
C LYS A 348 -19.54 -28.75 -10.68
N LEU A 349 -20.04 -28.00 -9.69
CA LEU A 349 -20.21 -26.55 -9.81
C LEU A 349 -18.84 -25.84 -9.88
N PHE A 350 -17.91 -26.24 -9.00
CA PHE A 350 -16.54 -25.73 -9.02
C PHE A 350 -15.83 -26.08 -10.34
N ASP A 351 -15.88 -27.34 -10.77
CA ASP A 351 -15.25 -27.80 -12.01
C ASP A 351 -15.77 -27.04 -13.23
N LYS A 352 -17.08 -26.82 -13.31
CA LYS A 352 -17.69 -26.03 -14.39
C LYS A 352 -17.18 -24.58 -14.36
N TYR A 353 -17.11 -23.98 -13.18
CA TYR A 353 -16.63 -22.60 -13.01
C TYR A 353 -15.16 -22.45 -13.43
N TYR A 354 -14.28 -23.33 -12.94
CA TYR A 354 -12.86 -23.25 -13.24
C TYR A 354 -12.51 -23.67 -14.67
N ARG A 355 -13.31 -24.53 -15.31
CA ARG A 355 -13.21 -24.80 -16.74
C ARG A 355 -13.46 -23.54 -17.58
N VAL A 356 -14.43 -22.71 -17.19
CA VAL A 356 -14.68 -21.40 -17.84
C VAL A 356 -13.52 -20.42 -17.59
N LEU A 357 -12.88 -20.48 -16.43
CA LEU A 357 -11.65 -19.72 -16.14
C LEU A 357 -10.39 -20.33 -16.80
N GLY A 358 -10.56 -21.44 -17.51
CA GLY A 358 -9.59 -22.04 -18.43
C GLY A 358 -8.73 -23.16 -17.86
N ASP A 359 -9.10 -23.76 -16.72
CA ASP A 359 -8.56 -25.09 -16.35
C ASP A 359 -9.01 -26.08 -17.44
N LYS A 360 -8.10 -26.91 -17.94
CA LYS A 360 -8.39 -27.91 -18.98
C LYS A 360 -9.16 -29.08 -18.34
N ASN A 361 -8.71 -29.55 -17.17
CA ASN A 361 -9.21 -30.73 -16.49
C ASN A 361 -9.40 -30.52 -14.98
N PRO A 362 -10.27 -29.58 -14.55
CA PRO A 362 -10.53 -29.38 -13.12
C PRO A 362 -11.18 -30.62 -12.51
N ASP A 363 -10.65 -31.06 -11.36
CA ASP A 363 -11.14 -32.15 -10.52
C ASP A 363 -11.12 -31.71 -9.05
N PHE A 364 -12.07 -30.84 -8.70
CA PHE A 364 -12.24 -30.32 -7.35
C PHE A 364 -12.44 -31.46 -6.35
N TYR A 365 -13.21 -32.49 -6.70
CA TYR A 365 -13.55 -33.58 -5.78
C TYR A 365 -12.28 -34.30 -5.31
N THR A 366 -11.46 -34.77 -6.26
CA THR A 366 -10.22 -35.48 -5.93
C THR A 366 -9.21 -34.52 -5.31
N ALA A 367 -8.99 -33.35 -5.91
CA ALA A 367 -7.97 -32.40 -5.45
C ALA A 367 -8.23 -31.91 -4.01
N SER A 368 -9.49 -31.64 -3.64
CA SER A 368 -9.80 -31.24 -2.26
C SER A 368 -9.70 -32.40 -1.28
N SER A 369 -10.04 -33.63 -1.68
CA SER A 369 -9.86 -34.83 -0.83
C SER A 369 -8.39 -35.14 -0.52
N GLN A 370 -7.47 -34.76 -1.40
CA GLN A 370 -6.01 -34.92 -1.20
C GLN A 370 -5.48 -34.09 -0.02
N PHE A 371 -6.24 -33.11 0.49
CA PHE A 371 -5.91 -32.36 1.70
C PHE A 371 -6.38 -33.02 3.00
N THR A 372 -7.06 -34.17 2.93
CA THR A 372 -7.40 -34.94 4.14
C THR A 372 -6.13 -35.45 4.83
N THR A 373 -6.19 -35.62 6.14
CA THR A 373 -5.07 -36.15 6.93
C THR A 373 -4.70 -37.58 6.52
N HIS A 374 -5.70 -38.38 6.12
CA HIS A 374 -5.51 -39.72 5.59
C HIS A 374 -4.70 -39.74 4.29
N HIS A 375 -5.12 -38.97 3.28
CA HIS A 375 -4.42 -38.90 2.00
C HIS A 375 -3.02 -38.30 2.16
N SER A 376 -2.88 -37.26 2.98
CA SER A 376 -1.56 -36.65 3.24
C SER A 376 -0.59 -37.60 3.93
N LYS A 377 -1.08 -38.49 4.82
CA LYS A 377 -0.25 -39.53 5.42
C LYS A 377 0.27 -40.50 4.37
N LYS A 378 -0.62 -41.06 3.54
CA LYS A 378 -0.26 -41.97 2.45
C LYS A 378 0.69 -41.31 1.45
N PHE A 379 0.43 -40.06 1.10
CA PHE A 379 1.30 -39.24 0.26
C PHE A 379 2.73 -39.19 0.82
N ASN A 380 2.91 -38.92 2.12
CA ASN A 380 4.24 -38.86 2.74
C ASN A 380 4.91 -40.24 2.89
N GLU A 381 4.15 -41.31 2.93
CA GLU A 381 4.67 -42.68 2.89
C GLU A 381 5.28 -43.00 1.52
N GLU A 382 4.66 -42.52 0.44
CA GLU A 382 5.05 -42.83 -0.94
C GLU A 382 5.97 -41.79 -1.60
N VAL A 383 5.87 -40.52 -1.21
CA VAL A 383 6.59 -39.36 -1.80
C VAL A 383 7.69 -38.91 -0.85
N LYS A 384 8.91 -39.39 -1.12
CA LYS A 384 10.11 -39.12 -0.32
C LYS A 384 10.92 -37.97 -0.89
N ASP A 385 11.58 -37.24 -0.02
CA ASP A 385 12.55 -36.21 -0.40
C ASP A 385 13.72 -36.87 -1.15
N VAL A 386 14.20 -36.20 -2.20
CA VAL A 386 15.27 -36.71 -3.07
C VAL A 386 16.60 -36.08 -2.66
N ASN A 387 17.62 -36.92 -2.53
CA ASN A 387 18.98 -36.47 -2.21
C ASN A 387 19.49 -35.46 -3.25
N GLY A 388 20.13 -34.39 -2.79
CA GLY A 388 20.64 -33.33 -3.66
C GLY A 388 19.64 -32.21 -3.99
N VAL A 389 18.42 -32.29 -3.46
CA VAL A 389 17.44 -31.19 -3.44
C VAL A 389 17.35 -30.62 -2.03
N TYR A 390 17.44 -29.31 -1.89
CA TYR A 390 17.25 -28.63 -0.61
C TYR A 390 15.76 -28.35 -0.34
N TYR A 391 15.25 -28.82 0.79
CA TYR A 391 13.86 -28.60 1.19
C TYR A 391 13.80 -27.68 2.41
N GLN A 392 13.07 -26.58 2.30
CA GLN A 392 12.78 -25.70 3.43
C GLN A 392 11.30 -25.35 3.50
N SER A 393 10.82 -25.01 4.69
CA SER A 393 9.43 -24.60 4.86
C SER A 393 9.21 -23.47 5.86
N TYR A 394 8.13 -22.73 5.62
CA TYR A 394 7.65 -21.64 6.46
C TYR A 394 6.16 -21.83 6.74
N ALA A 395 5.73 -21.49 7.95
CA ALA A 395 4.31 -21.38 8.29
C ALA A 395 3.93 -19.92 8.50
N THR A 396 2.67 -19.57 8.27
CA THR A 396 2.11 -18.28 8.69
C THR A 396 0.99 -18.48 9.69
N VAL A 397 0.57 -17.42 10.37
CA VAL A 397 -0.51 -17.48 11.35
C VAL A 397 -1.31 -16.20 11.43
N VAL A 398 -2.62 -16.34 11.54
CA VAL A 398 -3.51 -15.26 11.98
C VAL A 398 -3.67 -15.31 13.50
N LYS A 399 -3.89 -14.15 14.12
CA LYS A 399 -4.00 -14.07 15.58
C LYS A 399 -5.37 -14.49 16.12
N ASN A 400 -6.44 -14.16 15.40
CA ASN A 400 -7.81 -14.43 15.82
C ASN A 400 -8.78 -14.44 14.61
N MET A 401 -10.04 -14.75 14.88
CA MET A 401 -11.09 -14.87 13.85
C MET A 401 -11.41 -13.55 13.13
N PHE A 402 -11.15 -12.40 13.74
CA PHE A 402 -11.37 -11.08 13.12
C PHE A 402 -10.16 -10.59 12.30
N SER A 403 -9.09 -11.38 12.26
CA SER A 403 -7.88 -11.02 11.52
C SER A 403 -8.12 -10.97 10.02
N ASP A 404 -8.87 -11.91 9.47
CA ASP A 404 -9.19 -11.94 8.06
C ASP A 404 -10.56 -12.58 7.84
N TYR A 405 -11.48 -11.77 7.33
CA TYR A 405 -12.87 -12.18 7.11
C TYR A 405 -12.99 -13.30 6.06
N VAL A 406 -12.02 -13.44 5.15
CA VAL A 406 -12.03 -14.47 4.09
C VAL A 406 -11.82 -15.87 4.67
N VAL A 407 -10.95 -15.99 5.67
CA VAL A 407 -10.55 -17.28 6.27
C VAL A 407 -11.07 -17.46 7.69
N THR A 408 -12.09 -16.70 8.09
CA THR A 408 -12.65 -16.73 9.45
C THR A 408 -13.21 -18.10 9.82
N ILE A 409 -14.04 -18.69 8.96
CA ILE A 409 -14.68 -19.98 9.25
C ILE A 409 -13.63 -21.10 9.32
N PRO A 410 -12.75 -21.29 8.32
CA PRO A 410 -11.78 -22.37 8.40
C PRO A 410 -10.73 -22.10 9.50
N TYR A 411 -10.38 -20.84 9.82
CA TYR A 411 -9.58 -20.50 10.99
C TYR A 411 -10.16 -21.10 12.27
N ILE A 412 -11.46 -20.93 12.53
CA ILE A 412 -12.12 -21.46 13.74
C ILE A 412 -12.02 -22.98 13.76
N LEU A 413 -12.32 -23.64 12.64
CA LEU A 413 -12.29 -25.11 12.55
C LEU A 413 -10.88 -25.66 12.80
N VAL A 414 -9.86 -25.07 12.18
CA VAL A 414 -8.47 -25.47 12.40
C VAL A 414 -8.02 -25.11 13.82
N LYS A 415 -8.46 -23.98 14.37
CA LYS A 415 -8.11 -23.56 15.73
C LYS A 415 -8.60 -24.54 16.78
N LEU A 416 -9.81 -25.08 16.60
CA LEU A 416 -10.41 -26.07 17.49
C LEU A 416 -9.76 -27.46 17.39
N THR A 417 -9.15 -27.80 16.24
CA THR A 417 -8.68 -29.17 15.95
C THR A 417 -7.16 -29.32 15.94
N GLU A 418 -6.42 -28.25 15.62
CA GLU A 418 -4.97 -28.26 15.38
C GLU A 418 -4.23 -27.05 16.00
N GLY A 419 -4.95 -26.06 16.53
CA GLY A 419 -4.35 -24.90 17.19
C GLY A 419 -3.99 -23.76 16.24
N GLU A 420 -2.82 -23.15 16.41
CA GLU A 420 -2.42 -21.98 15.61
C GLU A 420 -2.29 -22.30 14.11
N ASN A 421 -2.85 -21.40 13.28
CA ASN A 421 -2.97 -21.58 11.84
C ASN A 421 -3.09 -20.23 11.11
N ASP A 422 -2.93 -20.25 9.80
CA ASP A 422 -3.05 -19.09 8.90
C ASP A 422 -4.47 -18.83 8.37
N GLY A 423 -5.43 -19.59 8.88
CA GLY A 423 -6.80 -19.63 8.43
C GLY A 423 -7.15 -20.85 7.61
N LEU A 424 -6.18 -21.63 7.13
CA LEU A 424 -6.41 -22.88 6.39
C LEU A 424 -5.48 -24.02 6.82
N VAL A 425 -4.22 -23.71 7.12
CA VAL A 425 -3.17 -24.70 7.40
C VAL A 425 -2.59 -24.46 8.79
N SER A 426 -2.52 -25.52 9.60
CA SER A 426 -1.91 -25.49 10.92
C SER A 426 -0.38 -25.42 10.82
N ILE A 427 0.27 -24.87 11.85
CA ILE A 427 1.75 -24.85 11.91
C ILE A 427 2.33 -26.26 11.76
N ASN A 428 1.73 -27.26 12.41
CA ASN A 428 2.24 -28.63 12.40
C ASN A 428 2.07 -29.30 11.02
N SER A 429 1.00 -28.98 10.30
CA SER A 429 0.83 -29.44 8.92
C SER A 429 1.84 -28.79 7.97
N ALA A 430 2.19 -27.51 8.21
CA ALA A 430 3.13 -26.76 7.36
C ALA A 430 4.62 -27.14 7.49
N LYS A 431 5.03 -27.85 8.54
CA LYS A 431 6.44 -28.22 8.77
C LYS A 431 6.93 -29.29 7.78
N TRP A 432 7.95 -29.00 6.99
CA TRP A 432 8.65 -29.97 6.14
C TRP A 432 10.11 -29.58 5.87
N GLY A 433 10.98 -30.55 5.59
CA GLY A 433 12.41 -30.30 5.40
C GLY A 433 13.02 -29.50 6.55
N GLU A 434 13.88 -28.54 6.21
CA GLU A 434 14.36 -27.55 7.17
C GLU A 434 13.27 -26.51 7.46
N PHE A 435 12.58 -26.67 8.58
CA PHE A 435 11.56 -25.71 9.00
C PHE A 435 12.20 -24.43 9.54
N LYS A 436 12.12 -23.35 8.76
CA LYS A 436 12.74 -22.05 9.06
C LYS A 436 11.93 -21.20 10.03
N GLY A 437 10.70 -21.62 10.35
CA GLY A 437 9.89 -21.04 11.42
C GLY A 437 8.53 -20.52 11.01
N VAL A 438 7.87 -19.85 11.96
CA VAL A 438 6.54 -19.25 11.78
C VAL A 438 6.69 -17.76 11.52
N LEU A 439 6.28 -17.32 10.34
CA LEU A 439 6.22 -15.91 9.97
C LEU A 439 5.05 -15.26 10.70
N ARG A 440 5.36 -14.21 11.49
CA ARG A 440 4.38 -13.49 12.30
C ARG A 440 4.47 -12.00 12.02
N SER A 441 3.32 -11.34 12.00
CA SER A 441 3.26 -9.89 12.04
C SER A 441 3.45 -9.40 13.48
N LYS A 442 4.20 -8.31 13.66
CA LYS A 442 4.29 -7.59 14.96
C LYS A 442 2.94 -7.04 15.43
N ASN A 443 1.92 -7.02 14.56
CA ASN A 443 0.60 -6.47 14.85
C ASN A 443 -0.43 -7.56 15.22
N ARG A 444 -1.55 -7.14 15.81
CA ARG A 444 -2.63 -8.01 16.31
C ARG A 444 -3.38 -8.80 15.25
N ARG A 445 -3.14 -8.57 13.96
CA ARG A 445 -3.81 -9.28 12.86
C ARG A 445 -3.13 -10.62 12.52
N GLY A 446 -1.80 -10.67 12.52
CA GLY A 446 -1.08 -11.80 11.93
C GLY A 446 -1.08 -11.73 10.40
N ILE A 447 -0.79 -12.86 9.75
CA ILE A 447 -0.64 -13.04 8.30
C ILE A 447 -1.51 -14.24 7.92
N SER A 448 -2.52 -14.01 7.09
CA SER A 448 -3.37 -15.10 6.59
C SER A 448 -2.75 -15.86 5.43
N HIS A 449 -3.36 -17.00 5.11
CA HIS A 449 -2.99 -17.83 3.97
C HIS A 449 -2.98 -17.07 2.64
N GLY A 450 -3.85 -16.07 2.46
CA GLY A 450 -3.84 -15.20 1.28
C GLY A 450 -2.89 -14.00 1.40
N ASP A 451 -2.57 -13.57 2.61
CA ASP A 451 -1.68 -12.43 2.83
C ASP A 451 -0.23 -12.76 2.44
N ILE A 452 0.22 -14.00 2.68
CA ILE A 452 1.62 -14.43 2.43
C ILE A 452 1.98 -14.52 0.94
N ILE A 453 1.00 -14.49 0.04
CA ILE A 453 1.21 -14.41 -1.41
C ILE A 453 0.88 -13.02 -1.97
N ASP A 454 0.65 -12.04 -1.09
CA ASP A 454 0.26 -10.68 -1.47
C ASP A 454 -1.02 -10.63 -2.32
N LEU A 455 -1.97 -11.54 -2.09
CA LEU A 455 -3.16 -11.72 -2.93
C LEU A 455 -3.98 -10.43 -3.09
N ARG A 456 -4.18 -9.70 -1.97
CA ARG A 456 -4.91 -8.43 -1.92
C ARG A 456 -4.07 -7.21 -2.30
N ARG A 457 -2.75 -7.36 -2.48
CA ARG A 457 -1.81 -6.25 -2.74
C ARG A 457 -1.84 -5.17 -1.65
N ASP A 458 -2.08 -5.60 -0.41
CA ASP A 458 -2.18 -4.76 0.78
C ASP A 458 -0.86 -4.69 1.55
N ASP A 459 -0.58 -3.57 2.21
CA ASP A 459 0.56 -3.46 3.11
C ASP A 459 0.15 -3.85 4.54
N TYR A 460 0.68 -4.96 5.04
CA TYR A 460 0.37 -5.45 6.39
C TYR A 460 1.31 -4.80 7.41
N LYS A 461 0.75 -3.99 8.32
CA LYS A 461 1.54 -3.34 9.38
C LYS A 461 2.31 -4.39 10.19
N GLY A 462 3.63 -4.26 10.24
CA GLY A 462 4.51 -5.14 11.02
C GLY A 462 4.97 -6.42 10.30
N PHE A 463 4.64 -6.59 9.02
CA PHE A 463 5.18 -7.65 8.17
C PHE A 463 5.13 -7.22 6.69
N ASP A 464 6.29 -7.08 6.06
CA ASP A 464 6.36 -6.84 4.62
C ASP A 464 6.57 -8.17 3.91
N VAL A 465 5.52 -8.65 3.25
CA VAL A 465 5.54 -9.91 2.50
C VAL A 465 6.56 -9.86 1.38
N ILE A 466 6.70 -8.73 0.68
CA ILE A 466 7.59 -8.62 -0.47
C ILE A 466 9.04 -8.71 0.00
N GLU A 467 9.39 -7.96 1.05
CA GLU A 467 10.72 -8.02 1.65
C GLU A 467 11.05 -9.40 2.21
N LYS A 468 10.06 -10.13 2.74
CA LYS A 468 10.30 -11.50 3.22
C LYS A 468 10.68 -12.45 2.07
N TYR A 469 10.07 -12.34 0.90
CA TYR A 469 10.49 -13.15 -0.25
C TYR A 469 11.84 -12.72 -0.81
N VAL A 470 12.16 -11.42 -0.79
CA VAL A 470 13.52 -10.93 -1.09
C VAL A 470 14.54 -11.56 -0.14
N GLU A 471 14.25 -11.61 1.16
CA GLU A 471 15.11 -12.25 2.16
C GLU A 471 15.27 -13.76 1.90
N ILE A 472 14.17 -14.48 1.63
CA ILE A 472 14.20 -15.92 1.33
C ILE A 472 15.09 -16.20 0.09
N VAL A 473 14.89 -15.45 -0.99
CA VAL A 473 15.66 -15.63 -2.22
C VAL A 473 17.11 -15.21 -2.05
N SER A 474 17.38 -14.15 -1.28
CA SER A 474 18.74 -13.73 -0.97
C SER A 474 19.49 -14.79 -0.16
N ASN A 475 18.81 -15.46 0.78
CA ASN A 475 19.38 -16.59 1.51
C ASN A 475 19.69 -17.77 0.58
N LEU A 476 18.76 -18.11 -0.33
CA LEU A 476 19.01 -19.15 -1.34
C LEU A 476 20.25 -18.83 -2.20
N LYS A 477 20.38 -17.59 -2.66
CA LYS A 477 21.56 -17.12 -3.39
C LYS A 477 22.84 -17.31 -2.57
N ASN A 478 22.83 -16.91 -1.29
CA ASN A 478 24.00 -17.00 -0.41
C ASN A 478 24.38 -18.46 -0.08
N GLU A 479 23.40 -19.36 -0.09
CA GLU A 479 23.60 -20.82 0.07
C GLU A 479 24.05 -21.49 -1.26
N GLY A 480 24.16 -20.75 -2.36
CA GLY A 480 24.67 -21.23 -3.65
C GLY A 480 23.62 -21.81 -4.60
N TYR A 481 22.34 -21.58 -4.30
CA TYR A 481 21.21 -21.99 -5.13
C TYR A 481 20.86 -20.98 -6.21
#